data_AF-A0A521SZ38-F1
#
_entry.id   AF-A0A521SZ38-F1
#
_cell.length_a   1.000
_cell.length_b   1.000
_cell.length_c   1.000
_cell.angle_alpha   90.00
_cell.angle_beta   90.00
_cell.angle_gamma   90.00
#
_symmetry.space_group_name_H-M   'P 1'
#
loop_
_entity.id
_entity.type
_entity.pdbx_description
1 polymer ?
#
loop_
_entity_poly.entity_id
_entity_poly.type
_entity_poly.pdbx_seq_one_letter_code
_entity_poly.pdbx_strand_id
1 'polypeptide(L)'
;MKVRTFYRLSVWLPLLLPLAAAALFGDQPGAIGSLLYISFFFGGLPYALLAIWATWWIGGRPEEDIRILMFMMPLVMLGAYVLFIAVIGAVNGKGDKALSMISIGAAVIIPLGFAYVGLVAALRWMLKKFI
;
A
#
# COMPACT_ATOMS: atom_id res chain seq x y z
N MET A 1 -14.72 5.53 18.31
CA MET A 1 -13.67 4.57 17.87
C MET A 1 -12.31 5.12 18.29
N LYS A 2 -11.43 4.37 18.98
CA LYS A 2 -10.10 4.90 19.33
C LYS A 2 -9.35 5.19 18.03
N VAL A 3 -8.78 6.38 17.87
CA VAL A 3 -8.09 6.84 16.64
C VAL A 3 -7.07 5.81 16.12
N ARG A 4 -6.42 5.07 17.02
CA ARG A 4 -5.51 3.97 16.67
C ARG A 4 -6.17 2.82 15.91
N THR A 5 -7.40 2.46 16.25
CA THR A 5 -8.17 1.43 15.54
C THR A 5 -8.43 1.84 14.10
N PHE A 6 -8.72 3.13 13.86
CA PHE A 6 -8.86 3.65 12.50
C PHE A 6 -7.58 3.42 11.69
N TYR A 7 -6.43 3.88 12.19
CA TYR A 7 -5.16 3.72 11.48
C TYR A 7 -4.78 2.25 11.26
N ARG A 8 -4.99 1.39 12.26
CA ARG A 8 -4.74 -0.05 12.14
C ARG A 8 -5.57 -0.68 11.03
N LEU A 9 -6.84 -0.32 10.90
CA LEU A 9 -7.70 -0.82 9.82
C LEU A 9 -7.30 -0.23 8.46
N SER A 10 -7.01 1.07 8.43
CA SER A 10 -6.64 1.78 7.20
C SER A 10 -5.36 1.25 6.54
N VAL A 11 -4.43 0.72 7.34
CA VAL A 11 -3.21 0.05 6.84
C VAL A 11 -3.52 -1.20 6.00
N TRP A 12 -4.68 -1.82 6.15
CA TRP A 12 -5.05 -2.99 5.34
C TRP A 12 -5.80 -2.62 4.06
N LEU A 13 -6.25 -1.36 3.91
CA LEU A 13 -7.05 -0.94 2.75
C LEU A 13 -6.41 -1.27 1.40
N PRO A 14 -5.10 -1.05 1.18
CA PRO A 14 -4.49 -1.37 -0.12
C PRO A 14 -4.48 -2.86 -0.49
N LEU A 15 -4.70 -3.75 0.48
CA LEU A 15 -4.90 -5.19 0.25
C LEU A 15 -6.39 -5.54 0.14
N LEU A 16 -7.21 -4.94 0.99
CA LEU A 16 -8.64 -5.24 1.06
C LEU A 16 -9.42 -4.67 -0.15
N LEU A 17 -9.07 -3.49 -0.66
CA LEU A 17 -9.77 -2.90 -1.80
C LEU A 17 -9.62 -3.73 -3.08
N PRO A 18 -8.42 -4.20 -3.48
CA PRO A 18 -8.30 -5.13 -4.60
C PRO A 18 -9.06 -6.43 -4.42
N LEU A 19 -9.05 -7.02 -3.21
CA LEU A 19 -9.79 -8.25 -2.92
C LEU A 19 -11.31 -8.04 -3.01
N ALA A 20 -11.81 -6.93 -2.48
CA ALA A 20 -13.22 -6.57 -2.59
C ALA A 20 -13.62 -6.30 -4.05
N ALA A 21 -12.78 -5.59 -4.81
CA ALA A 21 -12.99 -5.39 -6.24
C ALA A 21 -13.01 -6.72 -7.00
N ALA A 22 -12.14 -7.66 -6.64
CA ALA A 22 -12.13 -9.00 -7.24
C ALA A 22 -13.45 -9.75 -7.01
N ALA A 23 -13.94 -9.71 -5.78
CA ALA A 23 -15.21 -10.35 -5.42
C ALA A 23 -16.43 -9.69 -6.11
N LEU A 24 -16.38 -8.38 -6.34
CA LEU A 24 -17.51 -7.63 -6.90
C LEU A 24 -17.54 -7.61 -8.43
N PHE A 25 -16.38 -7.54 -9.08
CA PHE A 25 -16.29 -7.34 -10.53
C PHE A 25 -15.79 -8.58 -11.29
N GLY A 26 -15.23 -9.58 -10.60
CA GLY A 26 -14.72 -10.81 -11.19
C GLY A 26 -13.77 -10.54 -12.36
N ASP A 27 -14.10 -11.12 -13.52
CA ASP A 27 -13.30 -11.05 -14.75
C ASP A 27 -13.46 -9.73 -15.53
N GLN A 28 -14.40 -8.85 -15.13
CA GLN A 28 -14.65 -7.57 -15.80
C GLN A 28 -14.45 -6.37 -14.86
N PRO A 29 -13.21 -6.12 -14.41
CA PRO A 29 -12.91 -5.12 -13.38
C PRO A 29 -13.16 -3.65 -13.76
N GLY A 30 -13.42 -3.34 -15.04
CA GLY A 30 -13.39 -1.97 -15.53
C GLY A 30 -12.04 -1.27 -15.24
N ALA A 31 -11.99 0.05 -15.42
CA ALA A 31 -10.74 0.80 -15.26
C ALA A 31 -10.25 0.81 -13.80
N ILE A 32 -11.15 1.01 -12.83
CA ILE A 32 -10.81 1.10 -11.41
C ILE A 32 -10.35 -0.26 -10.86
N GLY A 33 -11.07 -1.34 -11.16
CA GLY A 33 -10.66 -2.67 -10.71
C GLY A 33 -9.32 -3.08 -11.32
N SER A 34 -9.04 -2.69 -12.57
CA SER A 34 -7.75 -2.96 -13.22
C SER A 34 -6.59 -2.27 -12.49
N LEU A 35 -6.78 -1.01 -12.06
CA LEU A 35 -5.80 -0.29 -11.25
C LEU A 35 -5.56 -0.97 -9.90
N LEU A 36 -6.63 -1.45 -9.25
CA LEU A 36 -6.54 -2.16 -7.98
C LEU A 36 -5.80 -3.51 -8.12
N TYR A 37 -6.06 -4.25 -9.20
CA TYR A 37 -5.32 -5.49 -9.49
C TYR A 37 -3.84 -5.23 -9.77
N ILE A 38 -3.53 -4.20 -10.55
CA ILE A 38 -2.14 -3.79 -10.79
C ILE A 38 -1.47 -3.43 -9.46
N SER A 39 -2.14 -2.65 -8.60
CA SER A 39 -1.64 -2.34 -7.25
C SER A 39 -1.34 -3.58 -6.43
N PHE A 40 -2.22 -4.59 -6.46
CA PHE A 40 -2.05 -5.84 -5.74
C PHE A 40 -0.91 -6.68 -6.33
N PHE A 41 -0.74 -6.70 -7.65
CA PHE A 41 0.32 -7.46 -8.29
C PHE A 41 1.71 -6.90 -7.97
N PHE A 42 1.88 -5.58 -8.08
CA PHE A 42 3.16 -4.93 -7.81
C PHE A 42 3.45 -4.83 -6.31
N GLY A 43 2.41 -4.67 -5.48
CA GLY A 43 2.58 -4.39 -4.07
C GLY A 43 2.24 -5.52 -3.10
N GLY A 44 1.45 -6.51 -3.49
CA GLY A 44 0.70 -7.37 -2.55
C GLY A 44 1.54 -8.01 -1.45
N LEU A 45 2.55 -8.80 -1.84
CA LEU A 45 3.41 -9.50 -0.89
C LEU A 45 4.31 -8.54 -0.07
N PRO A 46 5.13 -7.64 -0.67
CA PRO A 46 5.93 -6.69 0.10
C PRO A 46 5.07 -5.77 0.99
N TYR A 47 3.89 -5.38 0.53
CA TYR A 47 2.97 -4.56 1.29
C TYR A 47 2.36 -5.32 2.47
N ALA A 48 2.01 -6.60 2.32
CA ALA A 48 1.46 -7.41 3.42
C ALA A 48 2.41 -7.48 4.61
N LEU A 49 3.72 -7.65 4.36
CA LEU A 49 4.73 -7.62 5.41
C LEU A 49 4.80 -6.25 6.10
N LEU A 50 4.78 -5.16 5.33
CA LEU A 50 4.75 -3.80 5.88
C LEU A 50 3.46 -3.52 6.65
N ALA A 51 2.32 -4.03 6.20
CA ALA A 51 1.02 -3.85 6.86
C ALA A 51 0.97 -4.56 8.21
N ILE A 52 1.52 -5.78 8.30
CA ILE A 52 1.71 -6.49 9.57
C ILE A 52 2.58 -5.65 10.49
N TRP A 53 3.78 -5.27 10.04
CA TRP A 53 4.70 -4.46 10.86
C TRP A 53 4.06 -3.15 11.35
N ALA A 54 3.41 -2.40 10.46
CA ALA A 54 2.76 -1.14 10.78
C ALA A 54 1.60 -1.30 11.77
N THR A 55 0.80 -2.38 11.65
CA THR A 55 -0.30 -2.69 12.59
C THR A 55 0.20 -2.82 14.03
N TRP A 56 1.33 -3.51 14.21
CA TRP A 56 1.96 -3.70 15.50
C TRP A 56 2.56 -2.38 16.00
N TRP A 57 3.32 -1.69 15.15
CA TRP A 57 3.97 -0.42 15.47
C TRP A 57 2.99 0.68 15.93
N ILE A 58 1.82 0.78 15.29
CA ILE A 58 0.77 1.77 15.64
C ILE A 58 0.25 1.62 17.09
N GLY A 59 0.34 0.43 17.69
CA GLY A 59 -0.29 0.13 18.98
C GLY A 59 0.11 1.04 20.13
N GLY A 60 1.37 1.46 20.16
CA GLY A 60 1.96 2.26 21.24
C GLY A 60 2.28 3.70 20.88
N ARG A 61 2.03 4.14 19.64
CA ARG A 61 2.55 5.42 19.13
C ARG A 61 1.52 6.57 19.23
N PRO A 62 1.99 7.82 19.40
CA PRO A 62 1.14 9.01 19.30
C PRO A 62 0.64 9.23 17.87
N GLU A 63 -0.47 9.95 17.72
CA GLU A 63 -1.11 10.16 16.40
C GLU A 63 -0.20 10.93 15.43
N GLU A 64 0.62 11.84 15.94
CA GLU A 64 1.56 12.62 15.13
C GLU A 64 2.59 11.74 14.43
N ASP A 65 3.26 10.85 15.16
CA ASP A 65 4.20 9.86 14.61
C ASP A 65 3.53 8.99 13.53
N ILE A 66 2.27 8.57 13.76
CA ILE A 66 1.52 7.74 12.82
C ILE A 66 1.25 8.51 11.52
N ARG A 67 0.93 9.81 11.60
CA ARG A 67 0.71 10.64 10.40
C ARG A 67 2.00 10.83 9.61
N ILE A 68 3.13 11.10 10.28
CA ILE A 68 4.43 11.22 9.62
C ILE A 68 4.75 9.92 8.88
N LEU A 69 4.64 8.78 9.57
CA LEU A 69 4.89 7.48 8.97
C LEU A 69 3.95 7.19 7.79
N MET A 70 2.67 7.57 7.89
CA MET A 70 1.69 7.41 6.81
C MET A 70 2.15 8.11 5.53
N PHE A 71 2.64 9.35 5.60
CA PHE A 71 3.15 10.08 4.43
C PHE A 71 4.47 9.54 3.89
N MET A 72 5.28 8.91 4.74
CA MET A 72 6.52 8.24 4.31
C MET A 72 6.29 6.85 3.73
N MET A 73 5.15 6.21 4.03
CA MET A 73 4.89 4.82 3.69
C MET A 73 5.01 4.49 2.19
N PRO A 74 4.59 5.35 1.24
CA PRO A 74 4.80 5.07 -0.19
C PRO A 74 6.28 4.90 -0.55
N LEU A 75 7.18 5.67 0.08
CA LEU A 75 8.62 5.57 -0.13
C LEU A 75 9.21 4.33 0.55
N VAL A 76 8.75 3.99 1.76
CA VAL A 76 9.14 2.76 2.46
C VAL A 76 8.73 1.54 1.63
N MET A 77 7.51 1.55 1.09
CA MET A 77 6.98 0.52 0.20
C MET A 77 7.81 0.40 -1.07
N LEU A 78 8.17 1.52 -1.70
CA LEU A 78 9.04 1.53 -2.86
C LEU A 78 10.41 0.89 -2.54
N GLY A 79 11.02 1.24 -1.40
CA GLY A 79 12.27 0.64 -0.95
C GLY A 79 12.16 -0.88 -0.76
N ALA A 80 11.10 -1.34 -0.09
CA ALA A 80 10.83 -2.77 0.10
C ALA A 80 10.62 -3.50 -1.25
N TYR A 81 9.89 -2.87 -2.17
CA TYR A 81 9.66 -3.40 -3.52
C TYR A 81 10.95 -3.50 -4.33
N VAL A 82 11.76 -2.44 -4.35
CA VAL A 82 13.05 -2.41 -5.05
C VAL A 82 13.96 -3.53 -4.53
N LEU A 83 14.07 -3.66 -3.21
CA LEU A 83 14.88 -4.71 -2.59
C LEU A 83 14.37 -6.11 -2.99
N PHE A 84 13.05 -6.32 -2.93
CA PHE A 84 12.43 -7.60 -3.27
C PHE A 84 12.70 -8.00 -4.72
N ILE A 85 12.49 -7.09 -5.67
CA ILE A 85 12.73 -7.35 -7.10
C ILE A 85 14.21 -7.49 -7.41
N ALA A 86 15.09 -6.70 -6.79
CA ALA A 86 16.54 -6.80 -6.98
C ALA A 86 17.07 -8.16 -6.54
N VAL A 87 16.63 -8.66 -5.38
CA VAL A 87 17.00 -10.00 -4.87
C VAL A 87 16.52 -11.10 -5.83
N ILE A 88 15.27 -11.06 -6.26
CA ILE A 88 14.74 -12.05 -7.23
C ILE A 88 15.52 -12.00 -8.55
N GLY A 89 15.78 -10.79 -9.05
CA GLY A 89 16.55 -10.55 -10.26
C GLY A 89 17.95 -11.14 -10.18
N ALA A 90 18.66 -10.89 -9.08
CA ALA A 90 20.00 -11.40 -8.83
C ALA A 90 20.02 -12.94 -8.73
N VAL A 91 19.11 -13.53 -7.95
CA VAL A 91 19.02 -14.99 -7.77
C VAL A 91 18.73 -15.72 -9.08
N ASN A 92 17.99 -15.10 -9.99
CA ASN A 92 17.58 -15.69 -11.26
C ASN A 92 18.48 -15.28 -12.44
N GLY A 93 19.53 -14.48 -12.23
CA GLY A 93 20.39 -13.97 -13.31
C GLY A 93 19.66 -13.06 -14.31
N LYS A 94 18.59 -12.37 -13.88
CA LYS A 94 17.69 -11.55 -14.73
C LYS A 94 17.75 -10.06 -14.36
N GLY A 95 18.96 -9.50 -14.26
CA GLY A 95 19.19 -8.10 -13.85
C GLY A 95 18.42 -7.07 -14.68
N ASP A 96 18.47 -7.16 -16.02
CA ASP A 96 17.82 -6.20 -16.91
C ASP A 96 16.30 -6.18 -16.76
N LYS A 97 15.70 -7.37 -16.59
CA LYS A 97 14.26 -7.50 -16.33
C LYS A 97 13.88 -6.95 -14.97
N ALA A 98 14.72 -7.17 -13.95
CA ALA A 98 14.51 -6.61 -12.62
C ALA A 98 14.53 -5.08 -12.64
N LEU A 99 15.46 -4.46 -13.39
CA LEU A 99 15.51 -3.00 -13.54
C LEU A 99 14.24 -2.46 -14.20
N SER A 100 13.79 -3.10 -15.28
CA SER A 100 12.54 -2.71 -15.96
C SER A 100 11.31 -2.84 -15.06
N MET A 101 11.23 -3.94 -14.28
CA MET A 101 10.16 -4.13 -13.30
C MET A 101 10.20 -3.10 -12.18
N ILE A 102 11.39 -2.73 -11.70
CA ILE A 102 11.58 -1.66 -10.71
C ILE A 102 11.00 -0.33 -11.24
N SER A 103 11.33 0.05 -12.47
CA SER A 103 10.84 1.30 -13.06
C SER A 103 9.32 1.32 -13.20
N ILE A 104 8.73 0.23 -13.72
CA ILE A 104 7.26 0.12 -13.86
C ILE A 104 6.59 0.12 -12.48
N GLY A 105 7.12 -0.66 -11.54
CA GLY A 105 6.59 -0.73 -10.18
C GLY A 105 6.67 0.61 -9.47
N ALA A 106 7.75 1.39 -9.64
CA ALA A 106 7.85 2.73 -9.07
C ALA A 106 6.79 3.70 -9.62
N ALA A 107 6.54 3.64 -10.94
CA ALA A 107 5.50 4.43 -11.60
C ALA A 107 4.08 4.10 -11.12
N VAL A 108 3.86 2.89 -10.57
CA VAL A 108 2.59 2.45 -10.00
C VAL A 108 2.51 2.73 -8.50
N ILE A 109 3.55 2.35 -7.74
CA ILE A 109 3.59 2.39 -6.27
C ILE A 109 3.52 3.83 -5.77
N ILE A 110 4.26 4.77 -6.39
CA ILE A 110 4.29 6.15 -5.92
C ILE A 110 2.90 6.80 -6.06
N PRO A 111 2.28 6.87 -7.26
CA PRO A 111 0.99 7.56 -7.40
C PRO A 111 -0.12 6.88 -6.60
N LEU A 112 -0.23 5.55 -6.67
CA LEU A 112 -1.28 4.83 -5.94
C LEU A 112 -1.04 4.91 -4.43
N GLY A 113 0.20 4.78 -3.97
CA GLY A 113 0.54 4.93 -2.55
C GLY A 113 0.11 6.27 -1.99
N PHE A 114 0.42 7.38 -2.68
CA PHE A 114 -0.03 8.71 -2.26
C PHE A 114 -1.55 8.91 -2.40
N ALA A 115 -2.20 8.30 -3.41
CA ALA A 115 -3.65 8.31 -3.52
C ALA A 115 -4.32 7.64 -2.30
N TYR A 116 -3.79 6.50 -1.86
CA TYR A 116 -4.24 5.82 -0.64
C TYR A 116 -4.03 6.67 0.62
N VAL A 117 -2.86 7.31 0.76
CA VAL A 117 -2.59 8.23 1.87
C VAL A 117 -3.60 9.38 1.90
N GLY A 118 -3.88 9.97 0.73
CA GLY A 118 -4.90 11.02 0.58
C GLY A 118 -6.30 10.54 0.99
N LEU A 119 -6.70 9.34 0.56
CA LEU A 119 -7.96 8.72 0.95
C LEU A 119 -8.06 8.53 2.47
N VAL A 120 -7.03 7.97 3.10
CA VAL A 120 -7.01 7.77 4.56
C VAL A 120 -7.05 9.09 5.31
N ALA A 121 -6.33 10.12 4.83
CA ALA A 121 -6.37 11.46 5.40
C ALA A 121 -7.77 12.09 5.29
N ALA A 122 -8.43 11.97 4.14
CA ALA A 122 -9.78 12.46 3.92
C ALA A 122 -10.80 11.76 4.83
N LEU A 123 -10.76 10.43 4.92
CA LEU A 123 -11.61 9.65 5.82
C LEU A 123 -11.38 10.03 7.29
N ARG A 124 -10.12 10.23 7.70
CA ARG A 124 -9.78 10.67 9.06
C ARG A 124 -10.35 12.05 9.37
N TRP A 125 -10.29 12.97 8.42
CA TRP A 125 -10.82 14.32 8.54
C TRP A 125 -12.35 14.32 8.66
N MET A 126 -13.03 13.56 7.80
CA MET A 126 -14.49 13.38 7.87
C MET A 126 -14.91 12.83 9.24
N LEU A 127 -14.27 11.77 9.73
CA LEU A 127 -14.58 11.19 11.05
C LEU A 127 -14.38 12.17 12.21
N LYS A 128 -13.43 13.11 12.08
CA LYS A 128 -13.17 14.17 13.07
C LYS A 128 -14.28 15.22 13.12
N LYS A 129 -15.09 15.33 12.07
CA LYS A 129 -16.20 16.29 11.99
C LYS A 129 -17.49 15.74 12.63
N PHE A 130 -17.59 14.43 12.79
CA PHE A 130 -18.78 13.73 13.30
C PHE A 130 -18.64 13.24 14.75
N ILE A 131 -17.45 13.38 15.36
CA ILE A 131 -17.13 12.99 16.75
C ILE A 131 -16.55 14.22 17.44
#